data_AF-L9WHJ2-F1
#
_entry.id   AF-L9WHJ2-F1
#
_cell.length_a   1.000
_cell.length_b   1.000
_cell.length_c   1.000
_cell.angle_alpha   90.00
_cell.angle_beta   90.00
_cell.angle_gamma   90.00
#
_symmetry.space_group_name_H-M   'P 1'
#
loop_
_entity.id
_entity.type
_entity.pdbx_description
1 polymer ?
#
loop_
_entity_poly.entity_id
_entity_poly.type
_entity_poly.pdbx_seq_one_letter_code
_entity_poly.pdbx_strand_id
1 'polypeptide(L)'
;LYDVLSEMGQLTLDDLNELIVNGNEFDIVPSHLRNFRLEKPLYSEARGVESLKLALDRLTVDYDYVIIDSPPNLGPLADGALLAAENVLFPSHANTIAKDSLEILFDEIDTL
;
A
#
# COMPACT_ATOMS: atom_id res chain seq x y z
N LEU A 1 10.13 -0.54 -2.72
CA LEU A 1 8.75 -0.65 -3.23
C LEU A 1 8.58 -0.11 -4.65
N TYR A 2 9.04 1.12 -4.95
CA TYR A 2 8.96 1.72 -6.30
C TYR A 2 9.37 0.78 -7.44
N ASP A 3 10.52 0.12 -7.32
CA ASP A 3 11.07 -0.68 -8.42
C ASP A 3 10.25 -1.95 -8.71
N VAL A 4 9.39 -2.39 -7.80
CA VAL A 4 8.47 -3.54 -7.94
C VAL A 4 7.10 -3.11 -8.47
N LEU A 5 6.59 -1.97 -8.00
CA LEU A 5 5.26 -1.47 -8.37
C LEU A 5 5.23 -0.61 -9.64
N SER A 6 6.39 -0.24 -10.19
CA SER A 6 6.47 0.58 -11.39
C SER A 6 6.76 -0.27 -12.61
N GLU A 7 6.04 -0.06 -13.71
CA GLU A 7 6.43 -0.61 -15.03
C GLU A 7 7.81 -0.10 -15.51
N MET A 8 8.27 1.06 -15.01
CA MET A 8 9.61 1.59 -15.27
C MET A 8 10.67 1.08 -14.27
N GLY A 9 10.25 0.25 -13.32
CA GLY A 9 11.10 -0.43 -12.36
C GLY A 9 11.97 -1.50 -13.00
N GLN A 10 12.97 -1.97 -12.26
CA GLN A 10 13.83 -3.07 -12.71
C GLN A 10 13.34 -4.43 -12.20
N LEU A 11 12.34 -4.44 -11.33
CA LEU A 11 11.79 -5.61 -10.67
C LEU A 11 10.32 -5.79 -11.06
N THR A 12 9.82 -6.99 -10.84
CA THR A 12 8.43 -7.37 -11.07
C THR A 12 7.71 -7.60 -9.75
N LEU A 13 6.40 -7.84 -9.80
CA LEU A 13 5.60 -8.17 -8.62
C LEU A 13 6.07 -9.46 -7.91
N ASP A 14 6.78 -10.37 -8.61
CA ASP A 14 7.34 -11.59 -8.03
C ASP A 14 8.59 -11.32 -7.17
N ASP A 15 9.24 -10.18 -7.41
CA ASP A 15 10.54 -9.85 -6.82
C ASP A 15 10.41 -9.03 -5.52
N LEU A 16 9.20 -8.95 -4.93
CA LEU A 16 8.98 -8.23 -3.68
C LEU A 16 9.89 -8.75 -2.55
N ASN A 17 10.18 -10.06 -2.56
CA ASN A 17 11.08 -10.69 -1.59
C ASN A 17 12.50 -10.10 -1.61
N GLU A 18 12.97 -9.59 -2.75
CA GLU A 18 14.30 -8.97 -2.89
C GLU A 18 14.42 -7.64 -2.14
N LEU A 19 13.29 -7.00 -1.87
CA LEU A 19 13.24 -5.72 -1.18
C LEU A 19 13.19 -5.87 0.34
N ILE A 20 13.05 -7.10 0.86
CA ILE A 20 12.93 -7.36 2.29
C ILE A 20 14.26 -7.08 2.97
N VAL A 21 14.26 -6.11 3.89
CA VAL A 21 15.37 -5.85 4.80
C VAL A 21 15.08 -6.56 6.11
N ASN A 22 15.92 -7.53 6.44
CA ASN A 22 15.74 -8.35 7.64
C ASN A 22 16.08 -7.56 8.91
N GLY A 23 15.19 -7.59 9.89
CA GLY A 23 15.39 -7.00 11.21
C GLY A 23 15.49 -8.04 12.32
N ASN A 24 15.64 -7.58 13.56
CA ASN A 24 15.66 -8.48 14.72
C ASN A 24 14.25 -8.88 15.19
N GLU A 25 13.29 -7.96 15.10
CA GLU A 25 11.91 -8.15 15.60
C GLU A 25 10.89 -8.27 14.48
N PHE A 26 11.14 -7.59 13.35
CA PHE A 26 10.30 -7.61 12.16
C PHE A 26 11.17 -7.27 10.95
N ASP A 27 10.70 -7.70 9.79
CA ASP A 27 11.30 -7.36 8.51
C ASP A 27 10.55 -6.18 7.88
N ILE A 28 11.22 -5.47 6.97
CA ILE A 28 10.65 -4.27 6.35
C ILE A 28 10.87 -4.28 4.84
N VAL A 29 9.81 -3.97 4.10
CA VAL A 29 9.91 -3.55 2.70
C VAL A 29 9.99 -2.02 2.69
N PRO A 30 11.13 -1.41 2.31
CA PRO A 30 11.28 0.02 2.40
C PRO A 30 10.48 0.75 1.30
N SER A 31 9.90 1.89 1.71
CA SER A 31 9.44 2.94 0.81
C SER A 31 10.63 3.56 0.06
N HIS A 32 10.35 4.23 -1.05
CA HIS A 32 11.35 5.00 -1.79
C HIS A 32 10.84 6.42 -2.03
N LEU A 33 11.73 7.41 -2.02
CA LEU A 33 11.39 8.80 -2.37
C LEU A 33 10.74 8.93 -3.74
N ARG A 34 10.86 7.93 -4.62
CA ARG A 34 10.26 7.92 -5.97
C ARG A 34 8.83 7.40 -5.97
N ASN A 35 8.30 6.91 -4.85
CA ASN A 35 6.94 6.38 -4.77
C ASN A 35 5.87 7.40 -5.22
N PHE A 36 6.09 8.71 -5.05
CA PHE A 36 5.17 9.74 -5.59
C PHE A 36 4.99 9.67 -7.11
N ARG A 37 5.94 9.07 -7.83
CA ARG A 37 5.85 8.87 -9.28
C ARG A 37 4.92 7.71 -9.67
N LEU A 38 4.52 6.88 -8.71
CA LEU A 38 3.57 5.77 -8.92
C LEU A 38 2.13 6.27 -9.02
N GLU A 39 1.82 7.46 -8.49
CA GLU A 39 0.47 8.04 -8.48
C GLU A 39 -0.24 7.91 -9.85
N LYS A 40 0.33 8.53 -10.89
CA LYS A 40 -0.29 8.51 -12.21
C LYS A 40 -0.32 7.11 -12.85
N PRO A 41 0.80 6.35 -12.89
CA PRO A 41 0.82 4.99 -13.42
C PRO A 41 -0.24 4.06 -12.82
N LEU A 42 -0.33 4.00 -11.48
CA LEU A 42 -1.21 3.05 -10.79
C LEU A 42 -2.71 3.29 -11.09
N TYR A 43 -3.12 4.52 -11.38
CA TYR A 43 -4.49 4.79 -11.84
C TYR A 43 -4.71 4.51 -13.32
N SER A 44 -3.68 4.67 -14.16
CA SER A 44 -3.82 4.50 -15.61
C SER A 44 -3.64 3.06 -16.08
N GLU A 45 -2.91 2.26 -15.32
CA GLU A 45 -2.58 0.88 -15.66
C GLU A 45 -3.70 -0.08 -15.25
N ALA A 46 -3.89 -1.12 -16.06
CA ALA A 46 -4.87 -2.15 -15.74
C ALA A 46 -4.46 -2.85 -14.45
N ARG A 47 -5.35 -2.82 -13.44
CA ARG A 47 -5.09 -3.36 -12.10
C ARG A 47 -3.92 -2.68 -11.37
N GLY A 48 -3.53 -1.47 -11.79
CA GLY A 48 -2.43 -0.73 -11.16
C GLY A 48 -2.64 -0.55 -9.66
N VAL A 49 -3.83 -0.14 -9.23
CA VAL A 49 -4.19 0.02 -7.81
C VAL A 49 -4.07 -1.32 -7.03
N GLU A 50 -4.36 -2.46 -7.66
CA GLU A 50 -4.25 -3.78 -7.03
C GLU A 50 -2.79 -4.29 -6.96
N SER A 51 -1.81 -3.58 -7.53
CA SER A 51 -0.43 -4.07 -7.66
C SER A 51 0.22 -4.42 -6.32
N LEU A 52 -0.08 -3.65 -5.26
CA LEU A 52 0.46 -3.94 -3.93
C LEU A 52 -0.09 -5.27 -3.41
N LYS A 53 -1.41 -5.49 -3.52
CA LYS A 53 -2.04 -6.76 -3.15
C LYS A 53 -1.42 -7.92 -3.93
N LEU A 54 -1.29 -7.76 -5.25
CA LEU A 54 -0.72 -8.80 -6.11
C LEU A 54 0.72 -9.13 -5.76
N ALA A 55 1.54 -8.13 -5.40
CA ALA A 55 2.92 -8.35 -4.97
C ALA A 55 2.98 -9.06 -3.60
N LEU A 56 2.10 -8.70 -2.66
CA LEU A 56 2.01 -9.37 -1.36
C LEU A 56 1.54 -10.82 -1.49
N ASP A 57 0.56 -11.11 -2.36
CA ASP A 57 0.08 -12.47 -2.64
C ASP A 57 1.17 -13.37 -3.27
N ARG A 58 2.28 -12.78 -3.74
CA ARG A 58 3.46 -13.47 -4.32
C ARG A 58 4.64 -13.58 -3.36
N LEU A 59 4.50 -13.11 -2.12
CA LEU A 59 5.51 -13.32 -1.10
C LEU A 59 5.73 -14.81 -0.89
N THR A 60 7.00 -15.19 -0.79
CA THR A 60 7.40 -16.58 -0.50
C THR A 60 7.66 -16.80 0.99
N VAL A 61 7.76 -15.71 1.75
CA VAL A 61 7.93 -15.71 3.19
C VAL A 61 6.56 -15.64 3.83
N ASP A 62 6.28 -16.60 4.71
CA ASP A 62 5.04 -16.64 5.48
C ASP A 62 5.17 -15.74 6.71
N TYR A 63 4.52 -14.57 6.65
CA TYR A 63 4.39 -13.67 7.80
C TYR A 63 3.05 -13.91 8.50
N ASP A 64 3.06 -13.99 9.83
CA ASP A 64 1.82 -14.04 10.62
C ASP A 64 0.99 -12.77 10.46
N TYR A 65 1.67 -11.62 10.31
CA TYR A 65 1.05 -10.31 10.16
C TYR A 65 1.84 -9.44 9.19
N VAL A 66 1.13 -8.69 8.35
CA VAL A 66 1.67 -7.63 7.49
C VAL A 66 1.03 -6.31 7.90
N ILE A 67 1.85 -5.30 8.21
CA ILE A 67 1.40 -3.94 8.51
C ILE A 67 1.74 -3.06 7.31
N ILE A 68 0.73 -2.40 6.75
CA ILE A 68 0.89 -1.45 5.64
C ILE A 68 0.71 -0.04 6.19
N ASP A 69 1.77 0.76 6.14
CA ASP A 69 1.71 2.20 6.46
C ASP A 69 1.43 2.99 5.17
N SER A 70 0.17 3.38 4.99
CA SER A 70 -0.27 4.12 3.80
C SER A 70 0.05 5.61 3.93
N PRO A 71 0.32 6.31 2.81
CA PRO A 71 0.44 7.76 2.86
C PRO A 71 -0.90 8.42 3.26
N PRO A 72 -0.88 9.65 3.81
CA PRO A 72 -2.09 10.29 4.35
C PRO A 72 -3.05 10.82 3.28
N ASN A 73 -2.70 10.74 2.00
CA ASN A 73 -3.54 11.18 0.89
C ASN A 73 -4.44 10.05 0.40
N LEU A 74 -5.67 10.40 0.00
CA LEU A 74 -6.57 9.51 -0.74
C LEU A 74 -6.12 9.49 -2.20
N GLY A 75 -5.26 8.53 -2.50
CA GLY A 75 -4.61 8.34 -3.79
C GLY A 75 -4.31 6.86 -4.00
N PRO A 76 -3.76 6.47 -5.15
CA PRO A 76 -3.75 5.07 -5.57
C PRO A 76 -2.84 4.18 -4.73
N LEU A 77 -1.88 4.77 -4.01
CA LEU A 77 -1.07 4.06 -3.02
C LEU A 77 -1.85 3.75 -1.74
N ALA A 78 -2.72 4.67 -1.29
CA ALA A 78 -3.61 4.42 -0.17
C ALA A 78 -4.73 3.45 -0.57
N ASP A 79 -5.30 3.62 -1.77
CA ASP A 79 -6.30 2.70 -2.33
C ASP A 79 -5.73 1.28 -2.45
N GLY A 80 -4.51 1.15 -2.99
CA GLY A 80 -3.83 -0.14 -3.07
C GLY A 80 -3.50 -0.75 -1.70
N ALA A 81 -3.25 0.07 -0.69
CA ALA A 81 -3.09 -0.40 0.69
C ALA A 81 -4.41 -0.90 1.28
N LEU A 82 -5.52 -0.19 1.05
CA LEU A 82 -6.86 -0.61 1.47
C LEU A 82 -7.26 -1.92 0.80
N LEU A 83 -7.05 -2.06 -0.51
CA LEU A 83 -7.33 -3.30 -1.24
C LEU A 83 -6.47 -4.48 -0.80
N ALA A 84 -5.24 -4.22 -0.36
CA ALA A 84 -4.31 -5.25 0.11
C ALA A 84 -4.55 -5.67 1.57
N ALA A 85 -5.15 -4.81 2.38
CA ALA A 85 -5.34 -5.05 3.80
C ALA A 85 -6.60 -5.87 4.10
N GLU A 86 -6.50 -6.83 5.01
CA GLU A 86 -7.67 -7.55 5.53
C GLU A 86 -8.40 -6.77 6.62
N ASN A 87 -7.65 -5.98 7.40
CA ASN A 87 -8.16 -5.17 8.49
C ASN A 87 -7.56 -3.78 8.38
N VAL A 88 -8.39 -2.75 8.55
CA VAL A 88 -7.97 -1.35 8.47
C VAL A 88 -8.11 -0.70 9.84
N LEU A 89 -7.03 -0.06 10.30
CA LEU A 89 -7.00 0.69 11.54
C LEU A 89 -6.87 2.19 11.22
N PHE A 90 -7.84 2.98 11.67
CA PHE A 90 -7.80 4.45 11.55
C PHE A 90 -7.47 5.10 12.91
N PRO A 91 -6.22 5.54 13.13
CA PRO A 91 -5.85 6.23 14.36
C PRO A 91 -6.35 7.68 14.31
N SER A 92 -7.24 8.07 15.23
CA SER A 92 -7.73 9.44 15.31
C SER A 92 -8.03 9.91 16.73
N HIS A 93 -7.88 11.21 16.96
CA HIS A 93 -8.32 11.86 18.19
C HIS A 93 -9.80 12.19 18.09
N ALA A 94 -10.55 11.95 19.16
CA ALA A 94 -11.97 12.32 19.22
C ALA A 94 -12.15 13.85 19.19
N ASN A 95 -12.33 14.39 17.99
CA ASN A 95 -12.65 15.79 17.73
C ASN A 95 -13.68 15.87 16.59
N THR A 96 -14.25 17.05 16.35
CA THR A 96 -15.31 17.23 15.36
C THR A 96 -14.85 16.90 13.93
N ILE A 97 -13.58 17.15 13.61
CA ILE A 97 -12.98 16.90 12.29
C ILE A 97 -12.80 15.39 12.04
N ALA A 98 -12.58 14.60 13.10
CA ALA A 98 -12.41 13.16 13.00
C ALA A 98 -13.65 12.45 12.46
N LYS A 99 -14.85 12.94 12.79
CA LYS A 99 -16.10 12.39 12.26
C LYS A 99 -16.17 12.60 10.75
N ASP A 100 -15.94 13.81 10.29
CA ASP A 100 -16.00 14.16 8.87
C ASP A 100 -14.92 13.40 8.07
N SER A 101 -13.72 13.22 8.66
CA SER A 101 -12.64 12.46 8.04
C SER A 101 -12.95 10.96 7.93
N LEU A 102 -13.66 10.41 8.91
CA LEU A 102 -14.14 9.02 8.85
C LEU A 102 -15.20 8.84 7.76
N GLU A 103 -16.14 9.78 7.63
CA GLU A 103 -17.16 9.73 6.56
C GLU A 103 -16.51 9.72 5.17
N ILE A 104 -15.53 10.60 4.93
CA ILE A 104 -14.77 10.63 3.67
C ILE A 104 -14.05 9.29 3.42
N LEU A 105 -13.46 8.67 4.44
CA LEU A 105 -12.80 7.37 4.29
C LEU A 105 -13.77 6.25 3.97
N PHE A 106 -14.94 6.23 4.60
CA PHE A 106 -15.97 5.24 4.27
C PHE A 106 -16.48 5.42 2.83
N ASP A 107 -16.71 6.67 2.43
CA ASP A 107 -17.09 6.98 1.04
C ASP A 107 -16.03 6.48 0.06
N GLU A 108 -14.74 6.62 0.36
CA GLU A 108 -13.64 6.10 -0.47
C GLU A 108 -13.66 4.57 -0.58
N ILE A 109 -13.78 3.88 0.56
CA ILE A 109 -13.83 2.40 0.60
C ILE A 109 -15.00 1.87 -0.22
N ASP A 110 -16.15 2.54 -0.21
CA ASP A 110 -17.33 2.15 -0.99
C ASP A 110 -17.13 2.29 -2.52
N THR A 111 -16.10 3.02 -2.97
CA THR A 111 -15.78 3.18 -4.40
C THR A 111 -14.77 2.16 -4.94
N LEU A 112 -14.09 1.42 -4.06
CA LEU A 112 -13.09 0.41 -4.38
C LEU A 112 -13.73 -0.96 -4.67
#